data_AF-A0A2V7X704-F1
#
_entry.id   AF-A0A2V7X704-F1
#
_cell.length_a   1.000
_cell.length_b   1.000
_cell.length_c   1.000
_cell.angle_alpha   90.00
_cell.angle_beta   90.00
_cell.angle_gamma   90.00
#
_symmetry.space_group_name_H-M   'P 1'
#
loop_
_entity.id
_entity.type
_entity.pdbx_description
1 polymer ?
#
loop_
_entity_poly.entity_id
_entity_poly.type
_entity_poly.pdbx_seq_one_letter_code
_entity_poly.pdbx_strand_id
1 'polypeptide(L)'
;MDGADTIAIDNGIGTVTPKGTRQVTPAWTTSFNLVARAGSSQATATVQVRVVPGPSPSPSPSASPSPSPSPSASPSPSPSPSPTPAPVPSPTPTPVTCSAPATAAGNCSLTIVKPTALLSGECIEVNAVNVNQSCPVGFNTSRSLSFDVTAHTARTGLRWRRSVTSSDVLEPSEGAIARNGTTSVLLSDLVLDSAVTIEIVDGSNVLVAFTLRHY
;
A
#
# COMPACT_ATOMS: atom_id res chain seq x y z
N MET A 1 25.76 -5.07 -28.64
CA MET A 1 24.72 -5.03 -29.67
C MET A 1 24.93 -3.73 -30.43
N ASP A 2 25.60 -3.77 -31.58
CA ASP A 2 25.81 -2.58 -32.42
C ASP A 2 24.64 -2.47 -33.40
N GLY A 3 23.98 -1.30 -33.45
CA GLY A 3 22.92 -1.00 -34.42
C GLY A 3 21.48 -0.84 -33.88
N ALA A 4 21.27 -0.82 -32.56
CA ALA A 4 19.96 -0.49 -31.99
C ALA A 4 19.77 1.03 -31.87
N ASP A 5 18.61 1.54 -32.29
CA ASP A 5 18.20 2.94 -32.15
C ASP A 5 17.81 3.26 -30.70
N THR A 6 17.17 2.30 -30.03
CA THR A 6 16.74 2.42 -28.63
C THR A 6 16.92 1.10 -27.89
N ILE A 7 17.21 1.19 -26.60
CA ILE A 7 17.14 0.06 -25.68
C ILE A 7 16.20 0.43 -24.54
N ALA A 8 15.22 -0.42 -24.25
CA ALA A 8 14.36 -0.29 -23.08
C ALA A 8 14.64 -1.43 -22.10
N ILE A 9 14.69 -1.11 -20.81
CA ILE A 9 14.85 -2.10 -19.74
C ILE A 9 13.64 -1.99 -18.81
N ASP A 10 13.04 -3.13 -18.46
CA ASP A 10 11.91 -3.20 -17.53
C ASP A 10 12.30 -2.94 -16.06
N ASN A 11 11.40 -3.23 -15.12
CA ASN A 11 11.58 -3.00 -13.69
C ASN A 11 11.93 -1.54 -13.32
N GLY A 12 11.27 -0.60 -14.00
CA GLY A 12 11.35 0.83 -13.69
C GLY A 12 12.58 1.56 -14.22
N ILE A 13 13.42 0.92 -15.04
CA ILE A 13 14.61 1.57 -15.61
C ILE A 13 14.28 2.42 -16.85
N GLY A 14 13.39 1.93 -17.71
CA GLY A 14 12.93 2.64 -18.90
C GLY A 14 13.95 2.63 -20.05
N THR A 15 13.83 3.60 -20.96
CA THR A 15 14.70 3.71 -22.14
C THR A 15 16.10 4.20 -21.75
N VAL A 16 17.13 3.50 -22.23
CA VAL A 16 18.54 3.79 -22.00
C VAL A 16 19.28 3.92 -23.33
N THR A 17 20.42 4.60 -23.28
CA THR A 17 21.31 4.74 -24.43
C THR A 17 21.81 3.35 -24.87
N PRO A 18 21.86 3.05 -26.19
CA PRO A 18 22.27 1.73 -26.69
C PRO A 18 23.67 1.26 -26.26
N LYS A 19 24.53 2.20 -25.83
CA LYS A 19 25.83 1.93 -25.24
C LYS A 19 25.96 2.69 -23.93
N GLY A 20 26.33 2.00 -22.86
CA GLY A 20 26.56 2.58 -21.54
C GLY A 20 26.38 1.58 -20.42
N THR A 21 26.53 2.05 -19.19
CA THR A 21 26.32 1.28 -17.96
C THR A 21 25.26 1.96 -17.11
N ARG A 22 24.36 1.17 -16.49
CA ARG A 22 23.36 1.66 -15.54
C ARG A 22 23.49 0.88 -14.24
N GLN A 23 23.60 1.59 -13.13
CA GLN A 23 23.62 0.96 -11.80
C GLN A 23 22.20 0.70 -11.32
N VAL A 24 21.98 -0.46 -10.70
CA VAL A 24 20.71 -0.90 -10.11
C VAL A 24 20.98 -1.53 -8.75
N THR A 25 20.04 -1.35 -7.82
CA THR A 25 20.11 -1.91 -6.46
C THR A 25 18.75 -2.51 -6.10
N PRO A 26 18.36 -3.64 -6.72
CA PRO A 26 17.11 -4.29 -6.38
C PRO A 26 17.18 -4.83 -4.95
N ALA A 27 16.08 -4.73 -4.20
CA ALA A 27 15.98 -5.26 -2.83
C ALA A 27 15.92 -6.81 -2.80
N TRP A 28 15.54 -7.43 -3.93
CA TRP A 28 15.36 -8.87 -4.09
C TRP A 28 16.03 -9.36 -5.37
N THR A 29 16.11 -10.67 -5.57
CA THR A 29 16.57 -11.22 -6.84
C THR A 29 15.61 -10.81 -7.95
N THR A 30 16.11 -10.05 -8.93
CA THR A 30 15.31 -9.42 -9.98
C THR A 30 15.85 -9.76 -11.36
N SER A 31 14.98 -10.18 -12.27
CA SER A 31 15.31 -10.42 -13.68
C SER A 31 14.91 -9.21 -14.50
N PHE A 32 15.85 -8.62 -15.23
CA PHE A 32 15.66 -7.51 -16.13
C PHE A 32 15.55 -7.99 -17.57
N ASN A 33 14.51 -7.59 -18.29
CA ASN A 33 14.36 -7.81 -19.72
C ASN A 33 14.74 -6.54 -20.49
N LEU A 34 15.69 -6.70 -21.40
CA LEU A 34 16.18 -5.66 -22.28
C LEU A 34 15.58 -5.87 -23.67
N VAL A 35 15.03 -4.79 -24.22
CA VAL A 35 14.42 -4.74 -25.54
C VAL A 35 15.20 -3.73 -26.39
N ALA A 36 15.97 -4.22 -27.35
CA ALA A 36 16.67 -3.40 -28.33
C ALA A 36 15.80 -3.28 -29.60
N ARG A 37 15.59 -2.06 -30.11
CA ARG A 37 14.84 -1.80 -31.34
C ARG A 37 15.70 -1.08 -32.36
N ALA A 38 15.64 -1.52 -33.61
CA ALA A 38 16.30 -0.94 -34.78
C ALA A 38 15.29 -0.88 -35.94
N GLY A 39 14.68 0.28 -36.18
CA GLY A 39 13.54 0.40 -37.09
C GLY A 39 12.39 -0.57 -36.75
N SER A 40 12.06 -1.49 -37.67
CA SER A 40 11.05 -2.54 -37.46
C SER A 40 11.57 -3.82 -36.80
N SER A 41 12.88 -3.91 -36.53
CA SER A 41 13.50 -5.08 -35.93
C SER A 41 13.63 -4.92 -34.42
N GLN A 42 13.41 -6.01 -33.68
CA GLN A 42 13.56 -6.05 -32.23
C GLN A 42 14.37 -7.27 -31.80
N ALA A 43 15.25 -7.10 -30.81
CA ALA A 43 15.95 -8.17 -30.12
C ALA A 43 15.72 -8.05 -28.62
N THR A 44 15.65 -9.20 -27.93
CA THR A 44 15.47 -9.25 -26.48
C THR A 44 16.62 -9.99 -25.80
N ALA A 45 16.99 -9.53 -24.61
CA ALA A 45 17.97 -10.19 -23.75
C ALA A 45 17.52 -10.11 -22.30
N THR A 46 17.79 -11.14 -21.52
CA THR A 46 17.41 -11.16 -20.10
C THR A 46 18.64 -11.28 -19.22
N VAL A 47 18.69 -10.49 -18.16
CA VAL A 47 19.78 -10.49 -17.17
C VAL A 47 19.18 -10.64 -15.77
N GLN A 48 19.66 -11.60 -14.99
CA GLN A 48 19.22 -11.78 -13.61
C GLN A 48 20.25 -11.21 -12.62
N VAL A 49 19.79 -10.32 -11.74
CA VAL A 49 20.57 -9.81 -10.60
C VAL A 49 20.13 -10.56 -9.36
N ARG A 50 21.00 -11.42 -8.83
CA ARG A 50 20.73 -12.22 -7.63
C ARG A 50 21.09 -11.43 -6.37
N VAL A 51 20.13 -11.29 -5.46
CA VAL A 51 20.35 -10.76 -4.11
C VAL A 51 20.32 -11.94 -3.13
N VAL A 52 21.40 -12.10 -2.38
CA VAL A 52 21.50 -13.12 -1.32
C VAL A 52 21.24 -12.46 0.05
N PRO A 53 20.32 -13.01 0.88
CA PRO A 53 20.16 -12.53 2.24
C PRO A 53 21.47 -12.69 3.01
N GLY A 54 21.87 -11.66 3.77
CA GLY A 54 23.00 -11.76 4.68
C GLY A 54 22.72 -12.79 5.80
N PRO A 55 23.76 -13.34 6.43
CA PRO A 55 23.58 -14.24 7.56
C PRO A 55 22.83 -13.53 8.69
N SER A 56 21.75 -14.16 9.17
CA SER A 56 21.03 -13.70 10.36
C SER A 56 21.98 -13.82 11.58
N PRO A 57 22.06 -12.81 12.48
CA PRO A 57 22.89 -12.92 13.67
C PRO A 57 22.37 -14.06 14.56
N SER A 58 23.24 -15.02 14.86
CA SER A 58 22.95 -16.10 15.80
C SER A 58 22.75 -15.54 17.21
N PRO A 59 21.77 -16.03 18.00
CA PRO A 59 21.68 -15.68 19.40
C PRO A 59 22.96 -16.13 20.13
N SER A 60 23.51 -15.22 20.94
CA SER A 60 24.67 -15.49 21.81
C SER A 60 24.26 -16.48 22.91
N PRO A 61 25.09 -17.49 23.26
CA PRO A 61 24.74 -18.47 24.28
C PRO A 61 24.68 -17.83 25.68
N SER A 62 23.66 -18.23 26.42
CA SER A 62 23.47 -17.90 27.84
C SER A 62 24.64 -18.43 28.68
N ALA A 63 25.15 -17.62 29.60
CA ALA A 63 26.20 -18.01 30.53
C ALA A 63 25.69 -19.08 31.52
N SER A 64 26.50 -20.13 31.69
CA SER A 64 26.31 -21.20 32.67
C SER A 64 26.44 -20.67 34.11
N PRO A 65 25.64 -21.15 35.08
CA PRO A 65 25.80 -20.77 36.48
C PRO A 65 27.10 -21.36 37.05
N SER A 66 27.82 -20.55 37.82
CA SER A 66 29.00 -20.90 38.61
C SER A 66 28.58 -21.47 39.98
N PRO A 67 29.34 -22.39 40.61
CA PRO A 67 28.91 -23.08 41.83
C PRO A 67 28.81 -22.17 43.06
N SER A 68 27.87 -22.53 43.93
CA SER A 68 27.55 -21.89 45.21
C SER A 68 28.73 -21.91 46.19
N PRO A 69 29.10 -20.78 46.82
CA PRO A 69 29.85 -20.79 48.05
C PRO A 69 28.92 -21.05 49.26
N SER A 70 29.52 -21.65 50.29
CA SER A 70 29.00 -22.03 51.62
C SER A 70 28.40 -20.84 52.40
N PRO A 71 27.51 -21.07 53.39
CA PRO A 71 26.77 -19.99 54.04
C PRO A 71 27.66 -19.21 55.00
N SER A 72 27.54 -17.89 54.99
CA SER A 72 28.08 -17.02 56.03
C SER A 72 26.98 -16.11 56.58
N ALA A 73 27.07 -15.94 57.90
CA ALA A 73 26.27 -15.19 58.86
C ALA A 73 25.01 -14.44 58.37
N SER A 74 23.89 -14.78 59.02
CA SER A 74 22.60 -14.08 59.02
C SER A 74 22.74 -12.57 59.22
N PRO A 75 22.25 -11.73 58.29
CA PRO A 75 21.98 -10.33 58.56
C PRO A 75 20.58 -10.13 59.15
N SER A 76 20.49 -9.11 59.98
CA SER A 76 19.33 -8.56 60.70
C SER A 76 18.06 -8.39 59.82
N PRO A 77 16.84 -8.50 60.38
CA PRO A 77 15.61 -8.36 59.61
C PRO A 77 15.51 -6.99 58.92
N SER A 78 15.28 -7.02 57.60
CA SER A 78 14.98 -5.85 56.76
C SER A 78 13.49 -5.51 56.86
N PRO A 79 13.10 -4.22 56.85
CA PRO A 79 11.70 -3.82 56.95
C PRO A 79 10.87 -4.35 55.77
N SER A 80 9.65 -4.77 56.09
CA SER A 80 8.67 -5.36 55.17
C SER A 80 8.43 -4.47 53.94
N PRO A 81 8.42 -5.02 52.71
CA PRO A 81 8.11 -4.25 51.52
C PRO A 81 6.65 -3.76 51.56
N SER A 82 6.48 -2.49 51.18
CA SER A 82 5.17 -1.85 50.95
C SER A 82 4.41 -2.60 49.84
N PRO A 83 3.08 -2.75 49.93
CA PRO A 83 2.31 -3.50 48.94
C PRO A 83 2.50 -2.92 47.53
N THR A 84 2.83 -3.81 46.59
CA THR A 84 2.91 -3.48 45.17
C THR A 84 1.49 -3.10 44.69
N PRO A 85 1.29 -1.95 44.03
CA PRO A 85 0.00 -1.59 43.47
C PRO A 85 -0.51 -2.70 42.54
N ALA A 86 -1.79 -3.07 42.70
CA ALA A 86 -2.43 -4.04 41.82
C ALA A 86 -2.31 -3.59 40.35
N PRO A 87 -2.07 -4.51 39.41
CA PRO A 87 -1.99 -4.17 37.99
C PRO A 87 -3.30 -3.50 37.58
N VAL A 88 -3.17 -2.28 37.03
CA VAL A 88 -4.29 -1.57 36.41
C VAL A 88 -4.84 -2.45 35.30
N PRO A 89 -6.16 -2.72 35.24
CA PRO A 89 -6.72 -3.52 34.16
C PRO A 89 -6.37 -2.90 32.82
N SER A 90 -5.80 -3.72 31.93
CA SER A 90 -5.49 -3.33 30.56
C SER A 90 -6.79 -2.83 29.89
N PRO A 91 -6.76 -1.71 29.15
CA PRO A 91 -7.96 -1.18 28.52
C PRO A 91 -8.57 -2.25 27.61
N THR A 92 -9.84 -2.58 27.85
CA THR A 92 -10.62 -3.42 26.96
C THR A 92 -10.59 -2.80 25.56
N PRO A 93 -10.15 -3.53 24.52
CA PRO A 93 -10.10 -2.96 23.17
C PRO A 93 -11.51 -2.52 22.77
N THR A 94 -11.65 -1.26 22.41
CA THR A 94 -12.89 -0.74 21.85
C THR A 94 -13.23 -1.52 20.57
N PRO A 95 -14.47 -1.99 20.40
CA PRO A 95 -14.89 -2.60 19.15
C PRO A 95 -14.79 -1.55 18.04
N VAL A 96 -13.83 -1.76 17.13
CA VAL A 96 -13.59 -0.92 15.97
C VAL A 96 -14.55 -1.33 14.86
N THR A 97 -15.59 -0.52 14.69
CA THR A 97 -16.52 -0.56 13.55
C THR A 97 -15.92 0.25 12.40
N CYS A 98 -16.21 -0.10 11.14
CA CYS A 98 -15.83 0.80 10.04
C CYS A 98 -16.48 2.17 10.25
N SER A 99 -15.72 3.21 9.93
CA SER A 99 -16.22 4.58 9.97
C SER A 99 -17.30 4.79 8.91
N ALA A 100 -18.15 5.81 9.08
CA ALA A 100 -19.24 6.10 8.14
C ALA A 100 -18.71 6.37 6.71
N PRO A 101 -19.50 6.08 5.66
CA PRO A 101 -19.13 6.40 4.29
C PRO A 101 -19.09 7.90 4.05
N ALA A 102 -18.23 8.35 3.13
CA ALA A 102 -18.18 9.72 2.65
C ALA A 102 -19.52 10.10 2.01
N THR A 103 -20.03 11.27 2.34
CA THR A 103 -21.29 11.80 1.80
C THR A 103 -21.07 12.93 0.80
N ALA A 104 -19.85 13.46 0.69
CA ALA A 104 -19.51 14.56 -0.21
C ALA A 104 -18.04 14.52 -0.63
N ALA A 105 -17.74 15.21 -1.74
CA ALA A 105 -16.39 15.45 -2.24
C ALA A 105 -16.27 16.93 -2.63
N GLY A 106 -16.02 17.79 -1.64
CA GLY A 106 -16.21 19.23 -1.83
C GLY A 106 -17.66 19.56 -2.17
N ASN A 107 -17.88 20.35 -3.23
CA ASN A 107 -19.22 20.65 -3.76
C ASN A 107 -19.61 19.73 -4.94
N CYS A 108 -18.80 18.73 -5.26
CA CYS A 108 -19.12 17.76 -6.29
C CYS A 108 -20.10 16.71 -5.77
N SER A 109 -20.95 16.18 -6.66
CA SER A 109 -21.88 15.10 -6.32
C SER A 109 -21.12 13.78 -6.24
N LEU A 110 -21.23 13.09 -5.09
CA LEU A 110 -20.62 11.79 -4.82
C LEU A 110 -21.71 10.73 -4.62
N THR A 111 -21.55 9.59 -5.26
CA THR A 111 -22.39 8.39 -5.04
C THR A 111 -21.50 7.20 -4.75
N ILE A 112 -21.78 6.46 -3.68
CA ILE A 112 -21.02 5.25 -3.30
C ILE A 112 -21.96 4.05 -3.32
N VAL A 113 -21.54 2.96 -3.95
CA VAL A 113 -22.25 1.68 -3.98
C VAL A 113 -21.31 0.55 -3.54
N LYS A 114 -21.88 -0.51 -2.98
CA LYS A 114 -21.16 -1.73 -2.59
C LYS A 114 -21.71 -2.93 -3.37
N PRO A 115 -21.15 -3.24 -4.55
CA PRO A 115 -21.71 -4.27 -5.42
C PRO A 115 -21.57 -5.69 -4.84
N THR A 116 -20.52 -5.93 -4.06
CA THR A 116 -20.26 -7.22 -3.43
C THR A 116 -20.64 -7.18 -1.95
N ALA A 117 -21.55 -8.06 -1.53
CA ALA A 117 -21.88 -8.24 -0.12
C ALA A 117 -20.70 -8.88 0.63
N LEU A 118 -20.38 -8.35 1.80
CA LEU A 118 -19.35 -8.91 2.68
C LEU A 118 -19.94 -9.86 3.72
N LEU A 119 -19.07 -10.63 4.37
CA LEU A 119 -19.47 -11.49 5.48
C LEU A 119 -20.02 -10.65 6.64
N SER A 120 -20.87 -11.26 7.47
CA SER A 120 -21.42 -10.59 8.65
C SER A 120 -20.31 -10.10 9.58
N GLY A 121 -20.34 -8.82 9.94
CA GLY A 121 -19.30 -8.19 10.78
C GLY A 121 -18.07 -7.68 10.00
N GLU A 122 -17.99 -7.92 8.70
CA GLU A 122 -16.97 -7.29 7.85
C GLU A 122 -17.48 -6.00 7.20
N CYS A 123 -16.57 -5.07 6.96
CA CYS A 123 -16.87 -3.84 6.27
C CYS A 123 -15.64 -3.31 5.52
N ILE A 124 -15.93 -2.58 4.46
CA ILE A 124 -14.98 -1.76 3.70
C ILE A 124 -15.72 -0.48 3.32
N GLU A 125 -15.13 0.66 3.62
CA GLU A 125 -15.79 1.96 3.48
C GLU A 125 -14.84 2.96 2.87
N VAL A 126 -15.35 3.79 1.95
CA VAL A 126 -14.67 5.01 1.50
C VAL A 126 -15.13 6.12 2.44
N ASN A 127 -14.25 6.62 3.29
CA ASN A 127 -14.60 7.51 4.41
C ASN A 127 -14.43 8.99 4.08
N ALA A 128 -13.50 9.30 3.19
CA ALA A 128 -13.28 10.65 2.69
C ALA A 128 -13.00 10.60 1.19
N VAL A 129 -13.50 11.61 0.48
CA VAL A 129 -13.14 11.88 -0.91
C VAL A 129 -12.86 13.38 -0.99
N ASN A 130 -11.65 13.74 -1.41
CA ASN A 130 -11.19 15.11 -1.50
C ASN A 130 -10.82 15.43 -2.95
N VAL A 131 -11.25 16.59 -3.42
CA VAL A 131 -10.93 17.11 -4.74
C VAL A 131 -10.18 18.42 -4.60
N ASN A 132 -9.16 18.64 -5.43
CA ASN A 132 -8.40 19.89 -5.42
C ASN A 132 -9.11 21.03 -6.17
N GLN A 133 -10.26 20.76 -6.79
CA GLN A 133 -11.05 21.71 -7.56
C GLN A 133 -12.54 21.53 -7.28
N SER A 134 -13.26 22.64 -7.17
CA SER A 134 -14.72 22.66 -7.02
C SER A 134 -15.42 22.33 -8.34
N CYS A 135 -16.53 21.60 -8.28
CA CYS A 135 -17.40 21.41 -9.43
C CYS A 135 -18.28 22.65 -9.71
N PRO A 136 -18.59 22.99 -10.97
CA PRO A 136 -18.23 22.26 -12.17
C PRO A 136 -16.79 22.46 -12.63
N VAL A 137 -16.18 21.39 -13.18
CA VAL A 137 -14.79 21.41 -13.70
C VAL A 137 -14.81 21.30 -15.21
N GLY A 138 -14.16 22.24 -15.91
CA GLY A 138 -14.07 22.29 -17.37
C GLY A 138 -13.49 21.00 -17.99
N PHE A 139 -13.96 20.64 -19.19
CA PHE A 139 -13.32 19.60 -20.00
C PHE A 139 -11.84 19.91 -20.27
N ASN A 140 -11.03 18.86 -20.43
CA ASN A 140 -9.57 18.90 -20.60
C ASN A 140 -8.82 19.55 -19.42
N THR A 141 -9.44 19.62 -18.24
CA THR A 141 -8.78 20.09 -17.03
C THR A 141 -8.14 18.91 -16.30
N SER A 142 -6.86 19.03 -15.97
CA SER A 142 -6.19 18.09 -15.07
C SER A 142 -6.59 18.40 -13.63
N ARG A 143 -6.97 17.37 -12.88
CA ARG A 143 -7.31 17.50 -11.45
C ARG A 143 -6.70 16.37 -10.63
N SER A 144 -6.63 16.60 -9.32
CA SER A 144 -6.20 15.60 -8.34
C SER A 144 -7.33 15.31 -7.37
N LEU A 145 -7.55 14.02 -7.12
CA LEU A 145 -8.55 13.52 -6.19
C LEU A 145 -7.87 12.55 -5.23
N SER A 146 -8.17 12.63 -3.94
CA SER A 146 -7.73 11.64 -2.98
C SER A 146 -8.92 11.02 -2.28
N PHE A 147 -8.78 9.78 -1.82
CA PHE A 147 -9.81 9.12 -1.03
C PHE A 147 -9.21 8.21 0.03
N ASP A 148 -9.89 8.12 1.16
CA ASP A 148 -9.52 7.26 2.28
C ASP A 148 -10.43 6.05 2.34
N VAL A 149 -9.82 4.87 2.47
CA VAL A 149 -10.54 3.60 2.56
C VAL A 149 -10.21 2.91 3.88
N THR A 150 -11.23 2.55 4.66
CA THR A 150 -11.09 1.69 5.84
C THR A 150 -11.61 0.29 5.57
N ALA A 151 -11.04 -0.70 6.26
CA ALA A 151 -11.56 -2.06 6.28
C ALA A 151 -11.42 -2.68 7.67
N HIS A 152 -12.43 -3.46 8.08
CA HIS A 152 -12.37 -4.21 9.34
C HIS A 152 -11.35 -5.36 9.25
N THR A 153 -11.42 -6.16 8.18
CA THR A 153 -10.46 -7.23 7.92
C THR A 153 -9.31 -6.76 7.07
N ALA A 154 -8.12 -7.33 7.32
CA ALA A 154 -6.95 -7.02 6.51
C ALA A 154 -7.20 -7.48 5.07
N ARG A 155 -6.94 -6.59 4.12
CA ARG A 155 -7.06 -6.87 2.69
C ARG A 155 -5.72 -6.61 2.01
N THR A 156 -5.21 -7.60 1.30
CA THR A 156 -3.96 -7.52 0.54
C THR A 156 -4.25 -7.74 -0.93
N GLY A 157 -3.61 -6.98 -1.82
CA GLY A 157 -3.82 -7.13 -3.26
C GLY A 157 -5.11 -6.48 -3.76
N LEU A 158 -5.57 -5.43 -3.06
CA LEU A 158 -6.62 -4.58 -3.61
C LEU A 158 -6.09 -3.89 -4.86
N ARG A 159 -6.95 -3.79 -5.86
CA ARG A 159 -6.69 -3.01 -7.06
C ARG A 159 -7.60 -1.80 -7.07
N TRP A 160 -6.99 -0.63 -7.22
CA TRP A 160 -7.70 0.62 -7.46
C TRP A 160 -7.77 0.76 -8.97
N ARG A 161 -8.98 0.80 -9.53
CA ARG A 161 -9.14 1.01 -10.98
C ARG A 161 -10.29 1.96 -11.26
N ARG A 162 -10.20 2.66 -12.38
CA ARG A 162 -11.34 3.36 -12.97
C ARG A 162 -12.08 2.43 -13.93
N SER A 163 -13.33 2.75 -14.24
CA SER A 163 -14.03 2.18 -15.40
C SER A 163 -13.20 2.37 -16.69
N VAL A 164 -13.21 1.37 -17.56
CA VAL A 164 -12.27 1.18 -18.70
C VAL A 164 -12.27 2.27 -19.78
N THR A 165 -13.14 3.28 -19.69
CA THR A 165 -13.34 4.30 -20.74
C THR A 165 -12.54 5.60 -20.53
N SER A 166 -11.47 5.60 -19.71
CA SER A 166 -10.86 6.84 -19.23
C SER A 166 -9.34 6.95 -19.34
N SER A 167 -8.84 8.19 -19.41
CA SER A 167 -7.42 8.57 -19.51
C SER A 167 -6.69 8.74 -18.16
N ASP A 168 -7.33 8.42 -17.04
CA ASP A 168 -6.84 8.64 -15.68
C ASP A 168 -5.71 7.73 -15.20
N VAL A 169 -4.93 8.23 -14.22
CA VAL A 169 -3.84 7.50 -13.56
C VAL A 169 -4.04 7.49 -12.04
N LEU A 170 -4.18 6.29 -11.47
CA LEU A 170 -4.26 6.05 -10.02
C LEU A 170 -2.88 5.71 -9.47
N GLU A 171 -2.48 6.37 -8.38
CA GLU A 171 -1.24 6.10 -7.66
C GLU A 171 -1.48 5.95 -6.14
N PRO A 172 -1.18 4.77 -5.55
CA PRO A 172 -0.82 3.53 -6.24
C PRO A 172 -2.04 2.93 -6.99
N SER A 173 -1.81 2.06 -7.97
CA SER A 173 -2.86 1.29 -8.66
C SER A 173 -3.23 -0.01 -7.92
N GLU A 174 -2.44 -0.37 -6.91
CA GLU A 174 -2.65 -1.50 -6.02
C GLU A 174 -2.47 -1.06 -4.56
N GLY A 175 -3.08 -1.76 -3.61
CA GLY A 175 -3.00 -1.41 -2.21
C GLY A 175 -3.28 -2.54 -1.25
N ALA A 176 -2.97 -2.29 0.02
CA ALA A 176 -3.32 -3.16 1.12
C ALA A 176 -3.87 -2.30 2.25
N ILE A 177 -4.93 -2.79 2.90
CA ILE A 177 -5.50 -2.17 4.09
C ILE A 177 -5.26 -3.12 5.24
N ALA A 178 -4.57 -2.66 6.29
CA ALA A 178 -4.38 -3.43 7.51
C ALA A 178 -5.73 -3.72 8.19
N ARG A 179 -5.78 -4.71 9.07
CA ARG A 179 -6.97 -4.97 9.90
C ARG A 179 -7.30 -3.70 10.70
N ASN A 180 -8.52 -3.20 10.59
CA ASN A 180 -8.95 -1.92 11.18
C ASN A 180 -8.08 -0.73 10.76
N GLY A 181 -7.46 -0.81 9.59
CA GLY A 181 -6.59 0.20 9.04
C GLY A 181 -7.32 1.14 8.08
N THR A 182 -6.63 2.23 7.76
CA THR A 182 -7.01 3.16 6.70
C THR A 182 -5.91 3.19 5.65
N THR A 183 -6.27 3.36 4.39
CA THR A 183 -5.33 3.63 3.30
C THR A 183 -5.84 4.79 2.46
N SER A 184 -4.95 5.73 2.17
CA SER A 184 -5.22 6.87 1.30
C SER A 184 -4.68 6.60 -0.09
N VAL A 185 -5.47 6.91 -1.11
CA VAL A 185 -5.11 6.73 -2.53
C VAL A 185 -5.23 8.07 -3.24
N LEU A 186 -4.26 8.38 -4.09
CA LEU A 186 -4.26 9.58 -4.92
C LEU A 186 -4.58 9.21 -6.38
N LEU A 187 -5.40 10.05 -7.01
CA LEU A 187 -5.81 9.94 -8.40
C LEU A 187 -5.44 11.23 -9.12
N SER A 188 -4.80 11.10 -10.28
CA SER A 188 -4.69 12.18 -11.26
C SER A 188 -5.66 11.88 -12.41
N ASP A 189 -6.58 12.81 -12.65
CA ASP A 189 -7.68 12.66 -13.60
C ASP A 189 -7.64 13.80 -14.63
N LEU A 190 -7.85 13.44 -15.90
CA LEU A 190 -8.10 14.39 -16.96
C LEU A 190 -9.59 14.39 -17.25
N VAL A 191 -10.26 15.51 -16.94
CA VAL A 191 -11.72 15.63 -17.09
C VAL A 191 -12.13 15.56 -18.56
N LEU A 192 -12.50 14.36 -19.01
CA LEU A 192 -13.00 14.10 -20.36
C LEU A 192 -14.50 13.77 -20.39
N ASP A 193 -15.05 13.35 -19.26
CA ASP A 193 -16.44 12.95 -19.08
C ASP A 193 -17.14 13.80 -18.02
N SER A 194 -18.48 13.71 -17.97
CA SER A 194 -19.28 14.33 -16.90
C SER A 194 -19.16 13.62 -15.55
N ALA A 195 -18.58 12.41 -15.53
CA ALA A 195 -18.40 11.62 -14.32
C ALA A 195 -17.15 10.73 -14.37
N VAL A 196 -16.54 10.51 -13.21
CA VAL A 196 -15.50 9.51 -12.97
C VAL A 196 -16.06 8.45 -12.00
N THR A 197 -15.84 7.16 -12.31
CA THR A 197 -16.21 6.06 -11.41
C THR A 197 -14.96 5.27 -11.02
N ILE A 198 -14.65 5.24 -9.74
CA ILE A 198 -13.51 4.52 -9.16
C ILE A 198 -14.03 3.26 -8.48
N GLU A 199 -13.34 2.15 -8.73
CA GLU A 199 -13.64 0.82 -8.19
C GLU A 199 -12.50 0.35 -7.29
N ILE A 200 -12.88 -0.21 -6.14
CA ILE A 200 -12.01 -0.95 -5.23
C ILE A 200 -12.25 -2.43 -5.48
N VAL A 201 -11.25 -3.11 -6.02
CA VAL A 201 -11.38 -4.48 -6.54
C VAL A 201 -10.53 -5.43 -5.72
N ASP A 202 -11.09 -6.61 -5.44
CA ASP A 202 -10.42 -7.72 -4.76
C ASP A 202 -10.58 -8.98 -5.61
N GLY A 203 -9.49 -9.39 -6.28
CA GLY A 203 -9.53 -10.39 -7.35
C GLY A 203 -10.44 -9.96 -8.50
N SER A 204 -11.57 -10.65 -8.66
CA SER A 204 -12.60 -10.35 -9.68
C SER A 204 -13.79 -9.56 -9.13
N ASN A 205 -13.85 -9.32 -7.82
CA ASN A 205 -15.00 -8.71 -7.17
C ASN A 205 -14.82 -7.20 -7.02
N VAL A 206 -15.83 -6.43 -7.41
CA VAL A 206 -15.89 -4.99 -7.09
C VAL A 206 -16.50 -4.84 -5.71
N LEU A 207 -15.68 -4.50 -4.72
CA LEU A 207 -16.12 -4.35 -3.34
C LEU A 207 -16.88 -3.04 -3.14
N VAL A 208 -16.32 -1.96 -3.69
CA VAL A 208 -16.90 -0.62 -3.63
C VAL A 208 -16.71 0.03 -4.99
N ALA A 209 -17.73 0.75 -5.44
CA ALA A 209 -17.59 1.69 -6.53
C ALA A 209 -18.12 3.05 -6.07
N PHE A 210 -17.38 4.12 -6.36
CA PHE A 210 -17.87 5.47 -6.13
C PHE A 210 -17.75 6.32 -7.37
N THR A 211 -18.76 7.14 -7.59
CA THR A 211 -18.89 8.01 -8.77
C THR A 211 -18.90 9.45 -8.33
N LEU A 212 -18.02 10.25 -8.92
CA LEU A 212 -17.99 11.69 -8.76
C LEU A 212 -18.50 12.33 -10.05
N ARG A 213 -19.57 13.14 -9.96
CA ARG A 213 -20.09 13.92 -11.09
C ARG A 213 -19.50 15.32 -11.09
N HIS A 214 -19.12 15.76 -12.28
CA HIS A 214 -18.43 17.02 -12.54
C HIS A 214 -19.44 18.12 -12.91
N TYR A 215 -20.64 17.75 -13.35
CA TYR A 215 -21.72 18.63 -13.76
C TYR A 215 -23.06 18.05 -13.31
#